data_AF-A0A926QC88-F1
#
_entry.id   AF-A0A926QC88-F1
#
_cell.length_a   1.000
_cell.length_b   1.000
_cell.length_c   1.000
_cell.angle_alpha   90.00
_cell.angle_beta   90.00
_cell.angle_gamma   90.00
#
_symmetry.space_group_name_H-M   'P 1'
#
loop_
_entity.id
_entity.type
_entity.pdbx_description
1 polymer ?
#
loop_
_entity_poly.entity_id
_entity_poly.type
_entity_poly.pdbx_seq_one_letter_code
_entity_poly.pdbx_strand_id
1 'polypeptide(L)'
;MRESVLFVVLAGAARFRTAVGEAIVRAGCGIWIAAGDMLSIRVEHGDVVLPVPAVGVGATSGVRVTVERRLLPELARAFGGSLGYLDASPSPVEVHGADELAVPELVWPTSKDLRASAELLAAHPELDVAEWLARSGLGWSQRTVQRNFLAETGMTLAGWLRRSRVVAAVKLIQEGRSLDWVAHQVGYLSLAGFIRAFTREVGVTPGRWREEVLNGDPRSHEGRVVLPRVVRGHSQGTWVRANGAHVAVWAAVGGSRLMVRDRTIELREGQAVVIPAGMPNSLEIPPGSIVLPVGFRSGATGGVGEPLVPAQLGNISDVNDACRIHRGRCGWN
;
A
#
# COMPACT_ATOMS: atom_id res chain seq x y z
N MET A 1 1.10 -16.21 -0.42
CA MET A 1 1.66 -15.96 0.95
C MET A 1 0.52 -15.98 1.97
N ARG A 2 0.75 -16.11 3.29
CA ARG A 2 -0.36 -16.07 4.28
C ARG A 2 -0.81 -14.65 4.64
N GLU A 3 0.05 -13.66 4.45
CA GLU A 3 -0.18 -12.25 4.75
C GLU A 3 0.10 -11.39 3.51
N SER A 4 -0.50 -10.20 3.48
CA SER A 4 -0.32 -9.22 2.41
C SER A 4 0.99 -8.43 2.63
N VAL A 5 1.74 -8.21 1.55
CA VAL A 5 3.09 -7.64 1.62
C VAL A 5 3.31 -6.62 0.51
N LEU A 6 3.87 -5.47 0.87
CA LEU A 6 4.46 -4.50 -0.06
C LEU A 6 5.97 -4.77 -0.18
N PHE A 7 6.45 -5.17 -1.36
CA PHE A 7 7.88 -5.30 -1.64
C PHE A 7 8.43 -3.99 -2.17
N VAL A 8 9.28 -3.33 -1.39
CA VAL A 8 9.91 -2.05 -1.76
C VAL A 8 11.33 -2.30 -2.26
N VAL A 9 11.66 -1.82 -3.45
CA VAL A 9 13.03 -1.88 -3.98
C VAL A 9 13.79 -0.65 -3.49
N LEU A 10 14.79 -0.86 -2.63
CA LEU A 10 15.60 0.20 -2.05
C LEU A 10 16.80 0.55 -2.94
N ALA A 11 17.39 -0.46 -3.59
CA ALA A 11 18.54 -0.31 -4.48
C ALA A 11 18.41 -1.27 -5.67
N GLY A 12 18.87 -0.80 -6.83
CA GLY A 12 18.89 -1.56 -8.08
C GLY A 12 17.50 -1.91 -8.63
N ALA A 13 17.25 -3.18 -8.94
CA ALA A 13 15.98 -3.64 -9.49
C ALA A 13 15.58 -5.04 -8.99
N ALA A 14 14.30 -5.39 -9.13
CA ALA A 14 13.83 -6.72 -8.82
C ALA A 14 12.80 -7.16 -9.86
N ARG A 15 12.89 -8.41 -10.31
CA ARG A 15 11.94 -9.02 -11.22
C ARG A 15 10.92 -9.84 -10.43
N PHE A 16 9.66 -9.44 -10.55
CA PHE A 16 8.52 -10.10 -9.93
C PHE A 16 7.75 -10.86 -11.00
N ARG A 17 7.27 -12.05 -10.64
CA ARG A 17 6.32 -12.81 -11.45
C ARG A 17 5.14 -13.14 -10.56
N THR A 18 3.97 -12.65 -10.94
CA THR A 18 2.70 -12.78 -10.22
C THR A 18 1.69 -13.51 -11.10
N ALA A 19 0.46 -13.71 -10.60
CA ALA A 19 -0.63 -14.26 -11.40
C ALA A 19 -1.01 -13.39 -12.62
N VAL A 20 -0.77 -12.07 -12.53
CA VAL A 20 -1.11 -11.10 -13.60
C VAL A 20 0.02 -10.89 -14.61
N GLY A 21 1.22 -11.43 -14.37
CA GLY A 21 2.34 -11.37 -15.32
C GLY A 21 3.70 -11.12 -14.68
N GLU A 22 4.69 -10.78 -15.51
CA GLU A 22 6.03 -10.37 -15.06
C GLU A 22 6.15 -8.84 -14.98
N ALA A 23 6.83 -8.38 -13.94
CA ALA A 23 7.09 -6.98 -13.67
C ALA A 23 8.55 -6.76 -13.25
N ILE A 24 9.18 -5.69 -13.75
CA ILE A 24 10.47 -5.21 -13.22
C ILE A 24 10.19 -3.95 -12.41
N VAL A 25 10.57 -3.96 -11.13
CA VAL A 25 10.43 -2.83 -10.20
C VAL A 25 11.83 -2.32 -9.89
N ARG A 26 12.02 -1.00 -9.91
CA ARG A 26 13.32 -0.34 -9.68
C ARG A 26 13.36 0.37 -8.34
N ALA A 27 14.56 0.74 -7.91
CA ALA A 27 14.81 1.53 -6.71
C ALA A 27 13.89 2.76 -6.65
N GLY A 28 13.27 3.00 -5.48
CA GLY A 28 12.27 4.06 -5.30
C GLY A 28 10.85 3.66 -5.69
N CYS A 29 10.62 2.40 -6.06
CA CYS A 29 9.30 1.84 -6.30
C CYS A 29 9.05 0.60 -5.43
N GLY A 30 7.79 0.19 -5.33
CA GLY A 30 7.40 -1.08 -4.74
C GLY A 30 6.28 -1.76 -5.51
N ILE A 31 5.97 -2.99 -5.13
CA ILE A 31 4.84 -3.77 -5.63
C ILE A 31 4.11 -4.44 -4.47
N TRP A 32 2.80 -4.24 -4.39
CA TRP A 32 1.98 -4.84 -3.35
C TRP A 32 1.37 -6.16 -3.82
N ILE A 33 1.38 -7.17 -2.94
CA ILE A 33 0.89 -8.51 -3.21
C ILE A 33 -0.11 -8.89 -2.11
N ALA A 34 -1.30 -9.28 -2.54
CA ALA A 34 -2.35 -9.72 -1.63
C ALA A 34 -2.01 -11.04 -0.92
N ALA A 35 -2.56 -11.25 0.27
CA ALA A 35 -2.56 -12.55 0.92
C ALA A 35 -3.19 -13.61 0.00
N GLY A 36 -2.66 -14.83 0.02
CA GLY A 36 -3.06 -15.93 -0.85
C GLY A 36 -2.30 -15.99 -2.17
N ASP A 37 -1.83 -14.87 -2.72
CA ASP A 37 -1.29 -14.84 -4.07
C ASP A 37 0.09 -15.49 -4.21
N MET A 38 0.31 -16.05 -5.40
CA MET A 38 1.58 -16.62 -5.84
C MET A 38 2.49 -15.54 -6.43
N LEU A 39 3.77 -15.67 -6.10
CA LEU A 39 4.80 -14.68 -6.34
C LEU A 39 6.15 -15.39 -6.46
N SER A 40 6.98 -14.98 -7.41
CA SER A 40 8.41 -15.23 -7.37
C SER A 40 9.19 -13.94 -7.58
N ILE A 41 10.26 -13.75 -6.81
CA ILE A 41 11.14 -12.58 -6.90
C ILE A 41 12.52 -13.05 -7.33
N ARG A 42 13.13 -12.33 -8.28
CA ARG A 42 14.55 -12.45 -8.60
C ARG A 42 15.24 -11.11 -8.41
N VAL A 43 16.37 -11.14 -7.74
CA VAL A 43 17.26 -10.01 -7.45
C VAL A 43 18.68 -10.39 -7.84
N GLU A 44 19.45 -9.44 -8.34
CA GLU A 44 20.86 -9.58 -8.68
C GLU A 44 21.76 -9.08 -7.53
N HIS A 45 23.07 -9.20 -7.70
CA HIS A 45 24.03 -8.75 -6.70
C HIS A 45 23.98 -7.23 -6.54
N GLY A 46 23.75 -6.75 -5.30
CA GLY A 46 23.62 -5.32 -4.99
C GLY A 46 22.18 -4.79 -5.02
N ASP A 47 21.21 -5.58 -5.47
CA ASP A 47 19.80 -5.24 -5.37
C ASP A 47 19.28 -5.46 -3.95
N VAL A 48 18.42 -4.56 -3.47
CA VAL A 48 17.85 -4.63 -2.12
C VAL A 48 16.34 -4.50 -2.19
N VAL A 49 15.63 -5.53 -1.70
CA VAL A 49 14.17 -5.56 -1.61
C VAL A 49 13.74 -5.73 -0.16
N LEU A 50 12.87 -4.84 0.31
CA LEU A 50 12.32 -4.82 1.66
C LEU A 50 10.85 -5.30 1.64
N PRO A 51 10.52 -6.45 2.26
CA PRO A 51 9.14 -6.89 2.40
C PRO A 51 8.48 -6.21 3.59
N VAL A 52 7.59 -5.24 3.34
CA VAL A 52 6.89 -4.50 4.38
C VAL A 52 5.45 -5.03 4.50
N PRO A 53 4.99 -5.47 5.67
CA PRO A 53 3.59 -5.85 5.84
C PRO A 53 2.69 -4.66 5.54
N ALA A 54 1.67 -4.92 4.72
CA ALA A 54 0.80 -3.87 4.25
C ALA A 54 -0.61 -4.38 3.97
N VAL A 55 -1.61 -3.54 4.21
CA VAL A 55 -3.01 -3.79 3.87
C VAL A 55 -3.33 -3.06 2.57
N GLY A 56 -4.02 -3.74 1.66
CA GLY A 56 -4.53 -3.13 0.43
C GLY A 56 -5.87 -2.46 0.68
N VAL A 57 -6.01 -1.19 0.32
CA VAL A 57 -7.27 -0.43 0.35
C VAL A 57 -7.63 -0.10 -1.10
N GLY A 58 -8.68 -0.75 -1.65
CA GLY A 58 -9.02 -0.62 -3.07
C GLY A 58 -7.88 -1.04 -4.03
N ALA A 59 -6.90 -1.80 -3.54
CA ALA A 59 -5.71 -2.19 -4.26
C ALA A 59 -5.85 -3.57 -4.89
N THR A 60 -5.50 -3.69 -6.18
CA THR A 60 -5.34 -4.98 -6.85
C THR A 60 -3.95 -5.54 -6.62
N SER A 61 -3.85 -6.86 -6.48
CA SER A 61 -2.56 -7.52 -6.29
C SER A 61 -1.67 -7.32 -7.51
N GLY A 62 -0.40 -6.99 -7.28
CA GLY A 62 0.55 -6.58 -8.31
C GLY A 62 0.56 -5.07 -8.60
N VAL A 63 -0.25 -4.27 -7.91
CA VAL A 63 -0.20 -2.80 -8.02
C VAL A 63 1.22 -2.30 -7.68
N ARG A 64 1.74 -1.40 -8.52
CA ARG A 64 3.04 -0.77 -8.31
C ARG A 64 2.83 0.52 -7.54
N VAL A 65 3.81 0.91 -6.74
CA VAL A 65 3.74 2.17 -5.99
C VAL A 65 5.05 2.92 -6.12
N THR A 66 4.99 4.24 -6.25
CA THR A 66 6.16 5.09 -6.10
C THR A 66 6.41 5.33 -4.61
N VAL A 67 7.62 5.05 -4.15
CA VAL A 67 8.03 5.18 -2.75
C VAL A 67 8.93 6.39 -2.62
N GLU A 68 8.36 7.48 -2.11
CA GLU A 68 9.14 8.67 -1.82
C GLU A 68 10.20 8.39 -0.75
N ARG A 69 11.43 8.90 -0.94
CA ARG A 69 12.57 8.68 -0.04
C ARG A 69 12.27 9.02 1.43
N ARG A 70 11.39 10.01 1.67
CA ARG A 70 10.95 10.43 3.02
C ARG A 70 10.15 9.35 3.77
N LEU A 71 9.59 8.35 3.08
CA LEU A 71 8.80 7.28 3.69
C LEU A 71 9.66 6.11 4.16
N LEU A 72 10.92 6.01 3.69
CA LEU A 72 11.80 4.87 3.98
C LEU A 72 11.98 4.60 5.48
N PRO A 73 12.13 5.61 6.37
CA PRO A 73 12.27 5.33 7.80
C PRO A 73 11.08 4.62 8.42
N GLU A 74 9.87 4.99 8.01
CA GLU A 74 8.63 4.42 8.54
C GLU A 74 8.37 3.02 7.94
N LEU A 75 8.72 2.81 6.66
CA LEU A 75 8.66 1.49 6.02
C LEU A 75 9.64 0.49 6.67
N ALA A 76 10.86 0.93 6.96
CA ALA A 76 11.83 0.11 7.68
C ALA A 76 11.40 -0.19 9.11
N ARG A 77 10.75 0.77 9.80
CA ARG A 77 10.15 0.56 11.12
C ARG A 77 9.02 -0.47 11.06
N ALA A 78 8.13 -0.38 10.08
CA ALA A 78 7.04 -1.33 9.88
C ALA A 78 7.57 -2.76 9.64
N PHE A 79 8.62 -2.90 8.83
CA PHE A 79 9.32 -4.18 8.66
C PHE A 79 9.98 -4.68 9.96
N GLY A 80 10.68 -3.81 10.69
CA GLY A 80 11.28 -4.17 11.97
C GLY A 80 10.25 -4.64 13.01
N GLY A 81 9.08 -4.00 13.04
CA GLY A 81 7.95 -4.40 13.89
C GLY A 81 7.39 -5.78 13.52
N SER A 82 7.26 -6.09 12.22
CA SER A 82 6.72 -7.39 11.79
C SER A 82 7.63 -8.57 12.04
N LEU A 83 8.94 -8.34 12.15
CA LEU A 83 9.87 -9.37 12.60
C LEU A 83 9.72 -9.69 14.10
N GLY A 84 8.82 -9.01 14.82
CA GLY A 84 8.72 -9.08 16.27
C GLY A 84 9.98 -8.55 16.94
N TYR A 85 10.69 -7.62 16.28
CA TYR A 85 11.94 -7.09 16.80
C TYR A 85 11.73 -5.85 17.67
N LEU A 86 10.61 -5.14 17.50
CA LEU A 86 10.25 -3.91 18.20
C LEU A 86 9.08 -4.15 19.15
N ASP A 87 9.12 -3.52 20.32
CA ASP A 87 8.05 -3.46 21.33
C ASP A 87 6.98 -2.44 20.92
N ALA A 88 6.41 -2.65 19.74
CA ALA A 88 5.37 -1.81 19.18
C ALA A 88 4.39 -2.68 18.40
N SER A 89 3.10 -2.46 18.63
CA SER A 89 2.06 -3.04 17.78
C SER A 89 2.27 -2.57 16.34
N PRO A 90 2.54 -3.48 15.37
CA PRO A 90 2.70 -3.09 13.99
C PRO A 90 1.38 -2.48 13.52
N SER A 91 1.41 -1.17 13.22
CA SER A 91 0.35 -0.57 12.41
C SER A 91 0.73 -0.85 10.96
N PRO A 92 -0.02 -1.70 10.24
CA PRO A 92 0.34 -2.07 8.89
C PRO A 92 0.32 -0.83 7.99
N VAL A 93 1.25 -0.78 7.05
CA VAL A 93 1.26 0.25 6.02
C VAL A 93 0.05 0.06 5.12
N GLU A 94 -0.62 1.13 4.71
CA GLU A 94 -1.72 1.02 3.76
C GLU A 94 -1.18 1.25 2.34
N VAL A 95 -1.49 0.31 1.44
CA VAL A 95 -1.32 0.49 0.01
C VAL A 95 -2.68 0.77 -0.58
N HIS A 96 -2.88 2.01 -0.99
CA HIS A 96 -4.06 2.41 -1.71
C HIS A 96 -3.83 2.07 -3.18
N GLY A 97 -4.81 1.47 -3.84
CA GLY A 97 -4.76 1.27 -5.29
C GLY A 97 -4.52 2.59 -6.02
N ALA A 98 -4.12 2.53 -7.30
CA ALA A 98 -4.29 3.71 -8.15
C ALA A 98 -5.76 4.09 -8.03
N ASP A 99 -6.05 5.34 -7.63
CA ASP A 99 -7.39 5.83 -7.24
C ASP A 99 -8.42 4.90 -7.84
N GLU A 100 -8.94 3.98 -7.00
CA GLU A 100 -9.92 3.02 -7.45
C GLU A 100 -10.90 3.86 -8.25
N LEU A 101 -11.09 3.52 -9.54
CA LEU A 101 -11.92 4.31 -10.42
C LEU A 101 -13.35 4.17 -9.88
N ALA A 102 -13.63 4.92 -8.83
CA ALA A 102 -14.66 4.60 -7.89
C ALA A 102 -15.93 4.88 -8.64
N VAL A 103 -16.64 3.80 -8.95
CA VAL A 103 -17.97 3.92 -9.51
C VAL A 103 -18.78 4.58 -8.39
N PRO A 104 -19.23 5.83 -8.56
CA PRO A 104 -19.81 6.57 -7.47
C PRO A 104 -21.08 5.84 -7.01
N GLU A 105 -21.16 5.53 -5.72
CA GLU A 105 -22.36 4.91 -5.17
C GLU A 105 -23.56 5.84 -5.33
N LEU A 106 -24.67 5.25 -5.77
CA LEU A 106 -25.94 5.95 -5.92
C LEU A 106 -26.73 5.84 -4.62
N VAL A 107 -26.96 6.97 -3.97
CA VAL A 107 -27.83 7.05 -2.79
C VAL A 107 -29.28 7.03 -3.26
N TRP A 108 -30.01 5.98 -2.88
CA TRP A 108 -31.41 5.80 -3.28
C TRP A 108 -32.36 6.55 -2.34
N PRO A 109 -33.46 7.12 -2.86
CA PRO A 109 -34.56 7.60 -2.02
C PRO A 109 -35.08 6.49 -1.09
N THR A 110 -35.57 6.89 0.08
CA THR A 110 -36.06 5.97 1.11
C THR A 110 -37.57 5.78 1.03
N SER A 111 -38.32 6.80 0.61
CA SER A 111 -39.77 6.71 0.40
C SER A 111 -40.11 5.77 -0.75
N LYS A 112 -41.11 4.92 -0.56
CA LYS A 112 -41.53 3.89 -1.54
C LYS A 112 -41.81 4.48 -2.94
N ASP A 113 -42.63 5.53 -3.00
CA ASP A 113 -43.05 6.11 -4.29
C ASP A 113 -41.87 6.79 -5.01
N LEU A 114 -41.05 7.53 -4.25
CA LEU A 114 -39.88 8.22 -4.81
C LEU A 114 -38.81 7.22 -5.25
N ARG A 115 -38.60 6.14 -4.49
CA ARG A 115 -37.70 5.06 -4.85
C ARG A 115 -38.14 4.34 -6.12
N ALA A 116 -39.42 3.98 -6.24
CA ALA A 116 -39.95 3.36 -7.45
C ALA A 116 -39.77 4.27 -8.68
N SER A 117 -39.99 5.59 -8.51
CA SER A 117 -39.73 6.56 -9.58
C SER A 117 -38.24 6.66 -9.94
N ALA A 118 -37.34 6.57 -8.95
CA ALA A 118 -35.90 6.59 -9.16
C ALA A 118 -35.40 5.30 -9.84
N GLU A 119 -35.97 4.15 -9.51
CA GLU A 119 -35.69 2.87 -10.17
C GLU A 119 -36.09 2.91 -11.65
N LEU A 120 -37.26 3.48 -11.98
CA LEU A 120 -37.66 3.73 -13.37
C LEU A 120 -36.63 4.61 -14.11
N LEU A 121 -36.15 5.66 -13.46
CA LEU A 121 -35.18 6.58 -14.05
C LEU A 121 -33.78 5.96 -14.21
N ALA A 122 -33.40 5.06 -13.31
CA ALA A 122 -32.15 4.30 -13.45
C ALA A 122 -32.23 3.22 -14.54
N ALA A 123 -33.42 2.64 -14.76
CA ALA A 123 -33.68 1.71 -15.85
C ALA A 123 -33.74 2.40 -17.23
N HIS A 124 -34.17 3.67 -17.24
CA HIS A 124 -34.30 4.49 -18.45
C HIS A 124 -33.54 5.83 -18.31
N PRO A 125 -32.19 5.79 -18.25
CA PRO A 125 -31.36 6.97 -18.05
C PRO A 125 -31.46 8.01 -19.18
N GLU A 126 -31.94 7.61 -20.35
CA GLU A 126 -32.14 8.45 -21.53
C GLU A 126 -33.27 9.46 -21.39
N LEU A 127 -34.23 9.21 -20.49
CA LEU A 127 -35.40 10.07 -20.31
C LEU A 127 -34.98 11.44 -19.79
N ASP A 128 -35.65 12.48 -20.28
CA ASP A 128 -35.61 13.79 -19.66
C ASP A 128 -36.52 13.84 -18.41
N VAL A 129 -36.41 14.92 -17.64
CA VAL A 129 -37.16 15.06 -16.37
C VAL A 129 -38.67 15.14 -16.61
N ALA A 130 -39.12 15.76 -17.70
CA ALA A 130 -40.55 15.92 -17.98
C ALA A 130 -41.18 14.59 -18.39
N GLU A 131 -40.53 13.85 -19.28
CA GLU A 131 -40.96 12.53 -19.74
C GLU A 131 -40.94 11.51 -18.60
N TRP A 132 -39.87 11.51 -17.79
CA TRP A 132 -39.79 10.66 -16.61
C TRP A 132 -40.93 10.94 -15.61
N LEU A 133 -41.19 12.21 -15.29
CA LEU A 133 -42.28 12.57 -14.36
C LEU A 133 -43.64 12.10 -14.87
N ALA A 134 -43.92 12.26 -16.17
CA ALA A 134 -45.16 11.80 -16.77
C ALA A 134 -45.33 10.27 -16.67
N ARG A 135 -44.23 9.51 -16.81
CA ARG A 135 -44.22 8.04 -16.70
C ARG A 135 -44.21 7.52 -15.27
N SER A 136 -43.73 8.32 -14.31
CA SER A 136 -43.53 7.91 -12.91
C SER A 136 -44.82 7.59 -12.15
N GLY A 137 -45.97 8.13 -12.60
CA GLY A 137 -47.26 7.99 -11.90
C GLY A 137 -47.36 8.73 -10.56
N LEU A 138 -46.35 9.52 -10.17
CA LEU A 138 -46.32 10.22 -8.87
C LEU A 138 -47.43 11.27 -8.69
N GLY A 139 -47.89 11.88 -9.79
CA GLY A 139 -48.81 13.03 -9.74
C GLY A 139 -48.21 14.29 -9.07
N TRP A 140 -46.88 14.33 -8.88
CA TRP A 140 -46.19 15.43 -8.20
C TRP A 140 -45.68 16.48 -9.18
N SER A 141 -45.66 17.74 -8.73
CA SER A 141 -44.95 18.79 -9.47
C SER A 141 -43.43 18.55 -9.46
N GLN A 142 -42.73 19.02 -10.49
CA GLN A 142 -41.27 18.96 -10.57
C GLN A 142 -40.59 19.59 -9.33
N ARG A 143 -41.15 20.67 -8.79
CA ARG A 143 -40.66 21.34 -7.58
C ARG A 143 -40.75 20.41 -6.36
N THR A 144 -41.87 19.70 -6.20
CA THR A 144 -42.07 18.75 -5.10
C THR A 144 -41.05 17.63 -5.15
N VAL A 145 -40.85 17.05 -6.34
CA VAL A 145 -39.91 15.95 -6.57
C VAL A 145 -38.47 16.39 -6.30
N GLN A 146 -38.05 17.54 -6.82
CA GLN A 146 -36.70 18.08 -6.57
C GLN A 146 -36.40 18.27 -5.08
N ARG A 147 -37.38 18.79 -4.32
CA ARG A 147 -37.25 18.98 -2.87
C ARG A 147 -37.10 17.63 -2.16
N ASN A 148 -37.93 16.64 -2.51
CA ASN A 148 -37.91 15.34 -1.85
C ASN A 148 -36.64 14.54 -2.19
N PHE A 149 -36.13 14.63 -3.43
CA PHE A 149 -34.83 14.05 -3.79
C PHE A 149 -33.69 14.61 -2.92
N LEU A 150 -33.65 15.93 -2.75
CA LEU A 150 -32.62 16.57 -1.92
C LEU A 150 -32.75 16.16 -0.45
N ALA A 151 -33.97 16.10 0.07
CA ALA A 151 -34.23 15.74 1.46
C ALA A 151 -33.85 14.28 1.77
N GLU A 152 -34.12 13.34 0.85
CA GLU A 152 -33.91 11.91 1.10
C GLU A 152 -32.52 11.42 0.71
N THR A 153 -31.91 12.01 -0.33
CA THR A 153 -30.62 11.53 -0.87
C THR A 153 -29.44 12.45 -0.58
N GLY A 154 -29.71 13.66 -0.09
CA GLY A 154 -28.70 14.73 0.04
C GLY A 154 -28.25 15.31 -1.31
N MET A 155 -28.85 14.89 -2.43
CA MET A 155 -28.49 15.33 -3.79
C MET A 155 -29.66 15.99 -4.50
N THR A 156 -29.36 17.01 -5.29
CA THR A 156 -30.35 17.54 -6.24
C THR A 156 -30.72 16.47 -7.26
N LEU A 157 -31.95 16.49 -7.79
CA LEU A 157 -32.39 15.57 -8.84
C LEU A 157 -31.41 15.53 -10.04
N ALA A 158 -30.89 16.68 -10.45
CA ALA A 158 -29.91 16.77 -11.54
C ALA A 158 -28.55 16.14 -11.18
N GLY A 159 -28.13 16.25 -9.91
CA GLY A 159 -26.95 15.56 -9.40
C GLY A 159 -27.13 14.04 -9.37
N TRP A 160 -28.27 13.59 -8.85
CA TRP A 160 -28.64 12.19 -8.80
C TRP A 160 -28.71 11.57 -10.21
N LEU A 161 -29.38 12.25 -11.15
CA LEU A 161 -29.47 11.84 -12.55
C LEU A 161 -28.10 11.68 -13.21
N ARG A 162 -27.22 12.68 -13.03
CA ARG A 162 -25.86 12.64 -13.57
C ARG A 162 -25.11 11.41 -13.09
N ARG A 163 -25.17 11.15 -11.78
CA ARG A 163 -24.51 10.00 -11.14
C ARG A 163 -25.09 8.68 -11.64
N SER A 164 -26.41 8.56 -11.67
CA SER A 164 -27.12 7.37 -12.17
C SER A 164 -26.73 7.06 -13.62
N ARG A 165 -26.67 8.08 -14.49
CA ARG A 165 -26.19 7.94 -15.89
C ARG A 165 -24.74 7.48 -15.98
N VAL A 166 -23.86 7.96 -15.10
CA VAL A 166 -22.46 7.51 -15.04
C VAL A 166 -22.35 6.06 -14.60
N VAL A 167 -23.12 5.64 -13.59
CA VAL A 167 -23.19 4.25 -13.14
C VAL A 167 -23.68 3.32 -14.26
N ALA A 168 -24.68 3.73 -15.04
CA ALA A 168 -25.12 2.98 -16.21
C ALA A 168 -24.04 2.94 -17.31
N ALA A 169 -23.35 4.06 -17.56
CA ALA A 169 -22.31 4.14 -18.57
C ALA A 169 -21.12 3.21 -18.26
N VAL A 170 -20.72 3.12 -16.99
CA VAL A 170 -19.67 2.20 -16.52
C VAL A 170 -19.93 0.76 -16.97
N LYS A 171 -21.16 0.26 -16.79
CA LYS A 171 -21.54 -1.11 -17.20
C LYS A 171 -21.40 -1.29 -18.71
N LEU A 172 -21.93 -0.34 -19.50
CA LEU A 172 -21.87 -0.41 -20.96
C LEU A 172 -20.44 -0.30 -21.50
N ILE A 173 -19.56 0.45 -20.83
CA ILE A 173 -18.15 0.53 -21.19
C ILE A 173 -17.44 -0.80 -20.87
N GLN A 174 -17.74 -1.45 -19.75
CA GLN A 174 -17.22 -2.78 -19.41
C GLN A 174 -17.62 -3.84 -20.43
N GLU A 175 -18.80 -3.71 -21.03
CA GLU A 175 -19.25 -4.56 -22.14
C GLU A 175 -18.57 -4.24 -23.48
N GLY A 176 -17.58 -3.35 -23.51
CA GLY A 176 -16.79 -3.01 -24.69
C GLY A 176 -17.49 -2.11 -25.72
N ARG A 177 -18.62 -1.47 -25.36
CA ARG A 177 -19.35 -0.58 -26.29
C ARG A 177 -18.54 0.67 -26.63
N SER A 178 -18.79 1.34 -27.76
CA SER A 178 -18.08 2.59 -28.11
C SER A 178 -18.52 3.77 -27.21
N LEU A 179 -17.63 4.71 -26.91
CA LEU A 179 -17.95 5.85 -26.03
C LEU A 179 -19.09 6.70 -26.57
N ASP A 180 -19.13 6.87 -27.89
CA ASP A 180 -20.19 7.63 -28.57
C ASP A 180 -21.55 6.95 -28.42
N TRP A 181 -21.61 5.62 -28.60
CA TRP A 181 -22.84 4.86 -28.38
C TRP A 181 -23.29 4.93 -26.92
N VAL A 182 -22.36 4.77 -25.97
CA VAL A 182 -22.66 4.85 -24.53
C VAL A 182 -23.23 6.23 -24.16
N ALA A 183 -22.67 7.31 -24.70
CA ALA A 183 -23.15 8.67 -24.43
C ALA A 183 -24.63 8.83 -24.80
N HIS A 184 -25.04 8.33 -25.96
CA HIS A 184 -26.43 8.39 -26.41
C HIS A 184 -27.34 7.50 -25.55
N GLN A 185 -26.92 6.27 -25.23
CA GLN A 185 -27.72 5.34 -24.44
C GLN A 185 -27.99 5.83 -23.01
N VAL A 186 -27.06 6.58 -22.42
CA VAL A 186 -27.24 7.15 -21.07
C VAL A 186 -27.80 8.58 -21.09
N GLY A 187 -28.35 9.04 -22.22
CA GLY A 187 -29.11 10.28 -22.29
C GLY A 187 -28.30 11.56 -22.46
N TYR A 188 -27.09 11.50 -23.03
CA TYR A 188 -26.32 12.68 -23.41
C TYR A 188 -26.44 12.95 -24.92
N LEU A 189 -26.72 14.20 -25.27
CA LEU A 189 -26.84 14.66 -26.66
C LEU A 189 -25.50 14.78 -27.40
N SER A 190 -24.38 14.68 -26.69
CA SER A 190 -23.05 14.73 -27.29
C SER A 190 -22.03 13.98 -26.45
N LEU A 191 -21.04 13.39 -27.13
CA LEU A 191 -19.88 12.77 -26.51
C LEU A 191 -19.13 13.74 -25.59
N ALA A 192 -18.97 15.01 -26.00
CA ALA A 192 -18.31 16.03 -25.18
C ALA A 192 -19.07 16.33 -23.87
N GLY A 193 -20.41 16.35 -23.92
CA GLY A 193 -21.24 16.50 -22.73
C GLY A 193 -21.09 15.32 -21.78
N PHE A 194 -21.11 14.10 -22.32
CA PHE A 194 -20.87 12.87 -21.56
C PHE A 194 -19.49 12.85 -20.90
N ILE A 195 -18.41 13.14 -21.64
CA ILE A 195 -17.04 13.15 -21.10
C ILE A 195 -16.92 14.11 -19.91
N ARG A 196 -17.49 15.31 -20.00
CA ARG A 196 -17.47 16.28 -18.89
C ARG A 196 -18.21 15.77 -17.65
N ALA A 197 -19.37 15.14 -17.85
CA ALA A 197 -20.16 14.61 -16.74
C ALA A 197 -19.50 13.38 -16.10
N PHE A 198 -18.98 12.46 -16.91
CA PHE A 198 -18.25 11.28 -16.45
C PHE A 198 -17.01 11.67 -15.66
N THR A 199 -16.18 12.56 -16.20
CA THR A 199 -14.95 13.02 -15.53
C THR A 199 -15.24 13.71 -14.21
N ARG A 200 -16.36 14.44 -14.12
CA ARG A 200 -16.79 15.08 -12.86
C ARG A 200 -17.14 14.08 -11.77
N GLU A 201 -17.75 12.95 -12.12
CA GLU A 201 -18.19 11.94 -11.15
C GLU A 201 -17.08 10.91 -10.83
N VAL A 202 -16.24 10.57 -11.80
CA VAL A 202 -15.25 9.47 -11.72
C VAL A 202 -13.81 9.99 -11.55
N GLY A 203 -13.56 11.28 -11.79
CA GLY A 203 -12.24 11.91 -11.67
C GLY A 203 -11.33 11.79 -12.89
N VAL A 204 -11.60 10.84 -13.81
CA VAL A 204 -10.86 10.66 -15.07
C VAL A 204 -11.77 10.60 -16.29
N THR A 205 -11.19 10.77 -17.48
CA THR A 205 -11.95 10.65 -18.74
C THR A 205 -12.42 9.21 -18.97
N PRO A 206 -13.57 8.99 -19.64
CA PRO A 206 -14.09 7.65 -19.86
C PRO A 206 -13.24 6.81 -20.83
N GLY A 207 -12.41 7.45 -21.69
CA GLY A 207 -11.44 6.75 -22.54
C GLY A 207 -10.30 6.17 -21.72
N ARG A 208 -9.72 6.98 -20.82
CA ARG A 208 -8.73 6.50 -19.86
C ARG A 208 -9.30 5.41 -18.96
N TRP A 209 -10.45 5.66 -18.34
CA TRP A 209 -11.15 4.67 -17.51
C TRP A 209 -11.33 3.32 -18.25
N ARG A 210 -11.72 3.37 -19.53
CA ARG A 210 -11.87 2.18 -20.38
C ARG A 210 -10.55 1.44 -20.58
N GLU A 211 -9.47 2.15 -20.90
CA GLU A 211 -8.14 1.53 -21.09
C GLU A 211 -7.67 0.85 -19.79
N GLU A 212 -7.91 1.49 -18.65
CA GLU A 212 -7.52 1.00 -17.33
C GLU A 212 -8.33 -0.24 -16.92
N VAL A 213 -9.64 -0.27 -17.22
CA VAL A 213 -10.53 -1.39 -16.86
C VAL A 213 -10.51 -2.55 -17.86
N LEU A 214 -10.40 -2.29 -19.17
CA LEU A 214 -10.48 -3.32 -20.21
C LEU A 214 -9.12 -3.87 -20.63
N ASN A 215 -8.06 -3.06 -20.64
CA ASN A 215 -6.75 -3.45 -21.17
C ASN A 215 -5.68 -3.65 -20.08
N GLY A 216 -5.98 -3.31 -18.82
CA GLY A 216 -5.01 -3.39 -17.73
C GLY A 216 -3.69 -2.68 -18.07
N ASP A 217 -3.73 -1.42 -18.53
CA ASP A 217 -2.52 -0.67 -18.92
C ASP A 217 -1.48 -0.71 -17.77
N PRO A 218 -0.27 -1.25 -17.97
CA PRO A 218 0.78 -1.30 -16.94
C PRO A 218 1.13 0.05 -16.30
N ARG A 219 0.76 1.18 -16.91
CA ARG A 219 0.98 2.56 -16.41
C ARG A 219 -0.13 3.09 -15.50
N SER A 220 -1.31 2.46 -15.46
CA SER A 220 -2.44 2.90 -14.63
C SER A 220 -2.50 2.24 -13.25
N HIS A 221 -1.50 1.43 -12.91
CA HIS A 221 -1.42 0.67 -11.66
C HIS A 221 -0.50 1.34 -10.64
N GLU A 222 -0.37 2.66 -10.65
CA GLU A 222 0.39 3.37 -9.62
C GLU A 222 -0.50 3.65 -8.39
N GLY A 223 -0.45 2.73 -7.44
CA GLY A 223 -1.01 2.94 -6.10
C GLY A 223 -0.17 3.90 -5.27
N ARG A 224 -0.74 4.31 -4.15
CA ARG A 224 -0.10 5.22 -3.19
C ARG A 224 0.12 4.54 -1.86
N VAL A 225 1.32 4.73 -1.31
CA VAL A 225 1.63 4.33 0.07
C VAL A 225 1.11 5.38 1.04
N VAL A 226 0.27 4.96 1.98
CA VAL A 226 -0.22 5.76 3.10
C VAL A 226 0.31 5.17 4.39
N LEU A 227 1.01 5.99 5.17
CA LEU A 227 1.52 5.58 6.47
C LEU A 227 0.44 5.78 7.53
N PRO A 228 0.27 4.82 8.46
CA PRO A 228 -0.62 5.02 9.60
C PRO A 228 -0.15 6.23 10.42
N ARG A 229 -1.09 6.91 11.09
CA ARG A 229 -0.75 8.00 12.02
C ARG A 229 0.07 7.43 13.18
N VAL A 230 1.39 7.52 13.07
CA VAL A 230 2.30 7.22 14.17
C VAL A 230 2.11 8.28 15.25
N VAL A 231 1.75 7.88 16.46
CA VAL A 231 1.83 8.74 17.64
C VAL A 231 3.31 9.05 17.87
N ARG A 232 3.78 10.18 17.33
CA ARG A 232 5.15 10.67 17.54
C ARG A 232 5.34 10.94 19.03
N GLY A 233 6.35 10.33 19.65
CA GLY A 233 6.77 10.75 20.99
C GLY A 233 7.49 9.72 21.86
N HIS A 234 7.39 8.42 21.57
CA HIS A 234 8.00 7.39 22.43
C HIS A 234 9.19 6.75 21.71
N SER A 235 10.33 6.64 22.41
CA SER A 235 11.40 5.73 22.00
C SER A 235 10.83 4.33 21.87
N GLN A 236 11.18 3.64 20.79
CA GLN A 236 10.85 2.23 20.66
C GLN A 236 11.98 1.43 21.26
N GLY A 237 11.67 0.25 21.78
CA GLY A 237 12.70 -0.62 22.28
C GLY A 237 12.44 -2.06 21.91
N THR A 238 13.30 -2.94 22.36
CA THR A 238 13.00 -4.36 22.41
C THR A 238 12.86 -4.75 23.87
N TRP A 239 12.03 -5.75 24.17
CA TRP A 239 12.07 -6.38 25.48
C TRP A 239 13.45 -7.02 25.71
N VAL A 240 13.77 -7.31 26.97
CA VAL A 240 14.96 -8.08 27.32
C VAL A 240 14.79 -9.50 26.77
N ARG A 241 15.69 -9.91 25.89
CA ARG A 241 15.64 -11.22 25.21
C ARG A 241 17.02 -11.83 25.10
N ALA A 242 17.09 -13.14 24.86
CA ALA A 242 18.31 -13.82 24.45
C ALA A 242 18.05 -14.51 23.11
N ASN A 243 18.94 -14.31 22.14
CA ASN A 243 18.79 -14.91 20.81
C ASN A 243 19.34 -16.33 20.83
N GLY A 244 18.68 -17.28 20.15
CA GLY A 244 19.19 -18.65 19.97
C GLY A 244 20.38 -18.75 19.00
N ALA A 245 20.71 -17.66 18.31
CA ALA A 245 21.82 -17.55 17.38
C ALA A 245 22.50 -16.18 17.54
N HIS A 246 23.71 -16.04 17.00
CA HIS A 246 24.37 -14.74 16.90
C HIS A 246 23.57 -13.83 15.96
N VAL A 247 23.33 -12.59 16.38
CA VAL A 247 22.57 -11.60 15.60
C VAL A 247 23.39 -10.34 15.45
N ALA A 248 23.63 -9.90 14.22
CA ALA A 248 24.18 -8.57 14.00
C ALA A 248 23.05 -7.54 14.02
N VAL A 249 23.26 -6.44 14.72
CA VAL A 249 22.33 -5.33 14.81
C VAL A 249 22.99 -4.13 14.17
N TRP A 250 22.33 -3.53 13.18
CA TRP A 250 22.84 -2.42 12.41
C TRP A 250 21.96 -1.18 12.59
N ALA A 251 22.55 -0.07 13.04
CA ALA A 251 21.90 1.24 13.07
C ALA A 251 21.92 1.85 11.67
N ALA A 252 20.92 1.53 10.85
CA ALA A 252 20.85 1.94 9.47
C ALA A 252 20.60 3.44 9.29
N VAL A 253 19.80 4.04 10.18
CA VAL A 253 19.51 5.47 10.22
C VAL A 253 19.46 5.92 11.67
N GLY A 254 20.06 7.07 12.00
CA GLY A 254 20.13 7.57 13.37
C GLY A 254 20.96 6.68 14.30
N GLY A 255 20.93 7.01 15.59
CA GLY A 255 21.60 6.24 16.63
C GLY A 255 20.67 5.28 17.36
N SER A 256 21.24 4.36 18.14
CA SER A 256 20.49 3.52 19.07
C SER A 256 21.36 3.12 20.24
N ARG A 257 20.73 2.76 21.36
CA ARG A 257 21.42 2.26 22.54
C ARG A 257 21.11 0.79 22.72
N LEU A 258 22.10 -0.06 22.57
CA LEU A 258 22.00 -1.50 22.80
C LEU A 258 22.48 -1.82 24.22
N MET A 259 21.65 -2.46 25.02
CA MET A 259 22.07 -3.09 26.26
C MET A 259 22.35 -4.57 26.00
N VAL A 260 23.54 -5.06 26.36
CA VAL A 260 23.87 -6.50 26.37
C VAL A 260 24.38 -6.84 27.75
N ARG A 261 23.64 -7.70 28.47
CA ARG A 261 23.82 -7.95 29.92
C ARG A 261 23.77 -6.64 30.72
N ASP A 262 24.89 -6.24 31.30
CA ASP A 262 25.12 -5.06 32.13
C ASP A 262 25.86 -3.94 31.38
N ARG A 263 26.15 -4.14 30.08
CA ARG A 263 26.87 -3.17 29.26
C ARG A 263 25.95 -2.44 28.30
N THR A 264 26.10 -1.12 28.26
CA THR A 264 25.44 -0.25 27.31
C THR A 264 26.40 0.07 26.17
N ILE A 265 25.97 -0.20 24.94
CA ILE A 265 26.69 0.05 23.70
C ILE A 265 25.90 1.11 22.92
N GLU A 266 26.49 2.28 22.74
CA GLU A 266 25.94 3.33 21.88
C GLU A 266 26.31 3.05 20.41
N LEU A 267 25.31 2.88 19.55
CA LEU A 267 25.46 2.67 18.12
C LEU A 267 25.11 3.97 17.40
N ARG A 268 26.05 4.47 16.59
CA ARG A 268 25.82 5.59 15.67
C ARG A 268 25.33 5.08 14.32
N GLU A 269 24.74 5.97 13.54
CA GLU A 269 24.33 5.66 12.17
C GLU A 269 25.45 5.01 11.36
N GLY A 270 25.12 3.97 10.62
CA GLY A 270 26.05 3.15 9.85
C GLY A 270 26.73 2.03 10.65
N GLN A 271 26.71 2.07 11.98
CA GLN A 271 27.43 1.11 12.82
C GLN A 271 26.64 -0.18 13.06
N ALA A 272 27.37 -1.30 13.14
CA ALA A 272 26.81 -2.59 13.52
C ALA A 272 27.52 -3.22 14.73
N VAL A 273 26.80 -4.09 15.44
CA VAL A 273 27.33 -4.87 16.57
C VAL A 273 26.79 -6.29 16.51
N VAL A 274 27.65 -7.27 16.82
CA VAL A 274 27.23 -8.66 16.96
C VAL A 274 26.80 -8.92 18.39
N ILE A 275 25.57 -9.39 18.55
CA ILE A 275 25.03 -9.92 19.80
C ILE A 275 25.22 -11.44 19.78
N PRO A 276 26.00 -11.98 20.71
CA PRO A 276 26.21 -13.41 20.79
C PRO A 276 24.95 -14.18 21.19
N ALA A 277 24.85 -15.43 20.72
CA ALA A 277 23.77 -16.33 21.12
C ALA A 277 23.72 -16.48 22.65
N GLY A 278 22.53 -16.55 23.22
CA GLY A 278 22.32 -16.72 24.66
C GLY A 278 22.56 -15.47 25.50
N MET A 279 23.01 -14.34 24.94
CA MET A 279 23.22 -13.11 25.71
C MET A 279 21.92 -12.31 25.86
N PRO A 280 21.48 -12.01 27.10
CA PRO A 280 20.40 -11.07 27.35
C PRO A 280 20.71 -9.70 26.73
N ASN A 281 19.79 -9.17 25.95
CA ASN A 281 19.93 -7.90 25.27
C ASN A 281 18.59 -7.15 25.14
N SER A 282 18.67 -5.83 25.06
CA SER A 282 17.57 -4.96 24.65
C SER A 282 18.09 -3.79 23.84
N LEU A 283 17.32 -3.27 22.88
CA LEU A 283 17.64 -2.00 22.22
C LEU A 283 16.69 -0.91 22.67
N GLU A 284 17.21 0.30 22.73
CA GLU A 284 16.45 1.54 22.75
C GLU A 284 16.74 2.28 21.43
N ILE A 285 15.67 2.60 20.71
CA ILE A 285 15.67 3.16 19.37
C ILE A 285 14.94 4.50 19.46
N PRO A 286 15.69 5.62 19.46
CA PRO A 286 15.13 6.96 19.44
C PRO A 286 14.17 7.19 18.26
N PRO A 287 13.19 8.10 18.39
CA PRO A 287 12.34 8.50 17.29
C PRO A 287 13.15 8.95 16.07
N GLY A 288 12.82 8.43 14.89
CA GLY A 288 13.54 8.73 13.64
C GLY A 288 14.74 7.84 13.36
N SER A 289 15.17 6.99 14.29
CA SER A 289 16.19 5.96 14.06
C SER A 289 15.59 4.67 13.47
N ILE A 290 16.42 3.92 12.74
CA ILE A 290 16.12 2.60 12.20
C ILE A 290 17.25 1.66 12.60
N VAL A 291 16.89 0.58 13.28
CA VAL A 291 17.82 -0.50 13.62
C VAL A 291 17.32 -1.79 13.00
N LEU A 292 18.17 -2.45 12.22
CA LEU A 292 17.84 -3.67 11.51
C LEU A 292 18.64 -4.85 12.07
N PRO A 293 17.99 -5.98 12.42
CA PRO A 293 18.71 -7.23 12.60
C PRO A 293 19.19 -7.70 11.23
N VAL A 294 20.50 -7.78 11.06
CA VAL A 294 21.13 -8.40 9.90
C VAL A 294 21.46 -9.83 10.31
N GLY A 295 20.75 -10.79 9.72
CA GLY A 295 20.93 -12.20 10.07
C GLY A 295 22.37 -12.66 9.81
N PHE A 296 22.98 -13.29 10.80
CA PHE A 296 24.25 -14.01 10.63
C PHE A 296 23.94 -15.50 10.54
N ARG A 297 23.98 -16.09 9.33
CA ARG A 297 24.06 -17.55 9.22
C ARG A 297 25.50 -17.94 9.55
N SER A 298 25.72 -18.58 10.69
CA SER A 298 26.89 -19.43 10.85
C SER A 298 26.87 -20.43 9.69
N GLY A 299 27.94 -20.49 8.91
CA GLY A 299 28.05 -21.37 7.75
C GLY A 299 27.79 -22.83 8.10
N ALA A 300 27.50 -23.65 7.08
CA ALA A 300 27.10 -25.05 7.17
C ALA A 300 28.17 -26.04 7.73
N THR A 301 29.10 -25.56 8.53
CA THR A 301 30.06 -26.39 9.26
C THR A 301 29.89 -26.10 10.74
N GLY A 302 29.33 -27.08 11.45
CA GLY A 302 28.96 -26.99 12.84
C GLY A 302 30.02 -26.37 13.74
N GLY A 303 29.53 -25.58 14.70
CA GLY A 303 30.32 -24.99 15.75
C GLY A 303 29.47 -23.99 16.52
N VAL A 304 28.77 -24.48 17.54
CA VAL A 304 28.50 -23.66 18.72
C VAL A 304 29.87 -23.42 19.35
N GLY A 305 30.57 -22.38 18.89
CA GLY A 305 31.96 -22.11 19.23
C GLY A 305 32.05 -20.84 20.05
N GLU A 306 32.16 -21.01 21.38
CA GLU A 306 32.58 -20.05 22.42
C GLU A 306 31.93 -18.65 22.45
N PRO A 307 31.80 -18.02 23.63
CA PRO A 307 31.15 -16.71 23.73
C PRO A 307 32.05 -15.66 23.06
N LEU A 308 31.72 -15.31 21.81
CA LEU A 308 32.12 -14.03 21.24
C LEU A 308 31.71 -12.97 22.27
N VAL A 309 32.61 -12.08 22.66
CA VAL A 309 32.21 -10.88 23.41
C VAL A 309 31.46 -9.97 22.42
N PRO A 310 30.43 -9.19 22.83
CA PRO A 310 29.82 -8.22 21.94
C PRO A 310 30.90 -7.34 21.29
N ALA A 311 30.97 -7.37 19.96
CA ALA A 311 32.00 -6.69 19.20
C ALA A 311 31.35 -5.70 18.24
N GLN A 312 31.78 -4.45 18.32
CA GLN A 312 31.38 -3.41 17.39
C GLN A 312 32.13 -3.62 16.07
N LEU A 313 31.39 -3.78 14.98
CA LEU A 313 31.95 -4.14 13.67
C LEU A 313 32.40 -2.94 12.84
N GLY A 314 32.23 -1.70 13.31
CA GLY A 314 32.45 -0.52 12.48
C GLY A 314 31.30 -0.30 11.50
N ASN A 315 31.58 0.20 10.29
CA ASN A 315 30.55 0.45 9.27
C ASN A 315 30.12 -0.89 8.64
N ILE A 316 28.83 -1.04 8.31
CA ILE A 316 28.31 -2.26 7.67
C ILE A 316 29.01 -2.58 6.34
N SER A 317 29.55 -1.57 5.64
CA SER A 317 30.37 -1.75 4.44
C SER A 317 31.63 -2.59 4.68
N ASP A 318 32.16 -2.55 5.90
CA ASP A 318 33.42 -3.18 6.27
C ASP A 318 33.21 -4.66 6.67
N VAL A 319 31.94 -5.09 6.81
CA VAL A 319 31.57 -6.44 7.24
C VAL A 319 31.81 -7.48 6.14
N ASN A 320 31.85 -7.09 4.85
CA ASN A 320 32.28 -7.99 3.77
C ASN A 320 33.78 -8.32 3.84
N ASP A 321 34.60 -7.43 4.42
CA ASP A 321 36.02 -7.70 4.67
C ASP A 321 36.25 -8.51 5.95
N ALA A 322 35.23 -8.63 6.82
CA ALA A 322 35.31 -9.34 8.09
C ALA A 322 35.46 -10.87 7.95
N CYS A 323 35.23 -11.46 6.77
CA CYS A 323 35.63 -12.84 6.49
C CYS A 323 37.17 -13.04 6.47
N ARG A 324 37.96 -11.95 6.54
CA ARG A 324 39.40 -11.98 6.81
C ARG A 324 39.78 -11.75 8.28
N ILE A 325 38.81 -11.66 9.21
CA ILE A 325 39.08 -11.61 10.66
C ILE A 325 39.59 -12.98 11.11
N HIS A 326 40.89 -13.09 10.90
CA HIS A 326 41.91 -13.98 11.40
C HIS A 326 41.50 -15.06 12.40
N ARG A 327 41.97 -16.26 12.08
CA ARG A 327 42.34 -17.35 13.00
C ARG A 327 43.29 -16.87 14.11
N GLY A 328 42.77 -16.15 15.10
CA GLY A 328 43.46 -15.93 16.37
C GLY A 328 43.56 -14.46 16.80
N ARG A 329 43.03 -14.21 18.01
CA ARG A 329 43.27 -13.08 18.93
C ARG A 329 42.57 -11.76 18.60
N CYS A 330 41.42 -11.54 19.22
CA CYS A 330 40.97 -10.20 19.62
C CYS A 330 41.32 -9.99 21.10
N GLY A 331 42.40 -9.24 21.35
CA GLY A 331 42.71 -8.64 22.64
C GLY A 331 42.20 -7.19 22.65
N TRP A 332 41.57 -6.81 23.76
CA TRP A 332 41.05 -5.46 24.02
C TRP A 332 42.20 -4.57 24.52
N ASN A 333 42.26 -3.32 24.03
CA ASN A 333 42.78 -2.18 24.79
C ASN A 333 41.63 -1.21 25.01
#